data_AF-A0A1M4Y6S3-F1
#
_entry.id   AF-A0A1M4Y6S3-F1
#
_cell.length_a   1.000
_cell.length_b   1.000
_cell.length_c   1.000
_cell.angle_alpha   90.00
_cell.angle_beta   90.00
_cell.angle_gamma   90.00
#
_symmetry.space_group_name_H-M   'P 1'
#
loop_
_entity.id
_entity.type
_entity.pdbx_description
1 polymer ?
#
loop_
_entity_poly.entity_id
_entity_poly.type
_entity_poly.pdbx_seq_one_letter_code
_entity_poly.pdbx_strand_id
1 'polypeptide(L)' 'MGKKRICFVCSAVIENDDFEINSEVLLAVCPRCKGTENEKKKVEEYLDSLADGLVCGCI' A
#
# COMPACT_ATOMS: atom_id res chain seq x y z
N MET A 1 22.38 -6.35 2.50
CA MET A 1 21.87 -4.97 2.40
C MET A 1 20.36 -5.03 2.60
N GLY A 2 19.87 -4.69 3.79
CA GLY A 2 18.42 -4.82 4.11
C GLY A 2 17.60 -3.87 3.24
N LYS A 3 16.57 -4.40 2.56
CA LYS A 3 15.69 -3.59 1.71
C LYS A 3 14.72 -2.83 2.61
N LYS A 4 15.01 -1.57 2.91
CA LYS A 4 14.08 -0.69 3.63
C LYS A 4 12.82 -0.51 2.78
N ARG A 5 11.68 -0.99 3.27
CA ARG A 5 10.37 -0.81 2.64
C ARG A 5 9.61 0.28 3.40
N ILE A 6 8.65 0.91 2.75
CA ILE A 6 7.77 1.89 3.39
C ILE A 6 6.37 1.27 3.43
N CYS A 7 5.72 1.32 4.59
CA CYS A 7 4.35 0.89 4.74
C CYS A 7 3.42 1.80 3.94
N PHE A 8 2.60 1.22 3.08
CA PHE A 8 1.61 1.95 2.29
C PHE A 8 0.59 2.73 3.14
N VAL A 9 0.23 2.21 4.32
CA VAL A 9 -0.84 2.78 5.14
C VAL A 9 -0.34 3.92 6.04
N CYS A 10 0.74 3.70 6.77
CA CYS A 10 1.25 4.64 7.78
C CYS A 10 2.53 5.36 7.34
N SER A 11 3.03 5.10 6.14
CA SER A 11 4.30 5.63 5.62
C SER A 11 5.50 5.39 6.54
N ALA A 12 5.38 4.44 7.48
CA ALA A 12 6.45 4.07 8.38
C ALA A 12 7.50 3.24 7.64
N VAL A 13 8.77 3.47 7.96
CA VAL A 13 9.87 2.65 7.45
C VAL A 13 9.80 1.28 8.12
N ILE A 14 9.76 0.25 7.30
CA ILE A 14 9.84 -1.14 7.72
C ILE A 14 11.31 -1.53 7.65
N GLU A 15 11.93 -1.60 8.82
CA GLU A 15 13.38 -1.86 8.96
C GLU A 15 13.72 -3.35 8.83
N ASN A 16 12.75 -4.23 9.06
CA ASN A 16 12.87 -5.68 8.95
C ASN A 16 12.06 -6.20 7.75
N ASP A 17 12.35 -7.42 7.31
CA ASP A 17 11.53 -8.13 6.30
C ASP A 17 10.15 -8.57 6.85
N ASP A 18 9.75 -8.03 8.00
CA ASP A 18 8.46 -8.26 8.66
C ASP A 18 7.41 -7.30 8.09
N PHE A 19 7.02 -7.56 6.84
CA PHE A 19 5.92 -6.90 6.15
C PHE A 19 5.15 -7.92 5.33
N GLU A 20 3.89 -7.63 5.08
CA GLU A 20 3.07 -8.41 4.16
C GLU A 20 2.69 -7.57 2.95
N ILE A 21 2.53 -8.23 1.80
CA ILE A 21 2.01 -7.57 0.62
C ILE A 21 0.49 -7.66 0.67
N ASN A 22 -0.19 -6.54 0.52
CA ASN A 22 -1.64 -6.54 0.34
C ASN A 22 -1.97 -7.08 -1.07
N SER A 23 -2.87 -8.06 -1.17
CA SER A 23 -3.21 -8.74 -2.42
C SER A 23 -4.02 -7.88 -3.40
N GLU A 24 -4.69 -6.84 -2.92
CA GLU A 24 -5.57 -5.96 -3.72
C GLU A 24 -4.76 -4.87 -4.43
N VAL A 25 -3.77 -4.29 -3.75
CA VAL A 25 -2.95 -3.18 -4.27
C VAL A 25 -1.49 -3.55 -4.53
N LEU A 26 -1.07 -4.76 -4.16
CA LEU A 26 0.30 -5.28 -4.31
C LEU A 26 1.38 -4.42 -3.62
N LEU A 27 0.99 -3.67 -2.59
CA LEU A 27 1.87 -2.79 -1.81
C LEU A 27 2.23 -3.40 -0.45
N ALA A 28 3.39 -3.01 0.07
CA ALA A 28 3.89 -3.47 1.36
C ALA A 28 3.14 -2.80 2.53
N VAL A 29 2.69 -3.60 3.47
CA VAL A 29 1.97 -3.19 4.67
C VAL A 29 2.68 -3.77 5.90
N CYS A 30 2.95 -2.93 6.89
CA CYS A 30 3.55 -3.38 8.13
C CYS A 30 2.52 -4.18 8.97
N PRO A 31 2.97 -5.09 9.85
CA PRO A 31 2.08 -5.94 10.66
C PRO A 31 1.16 -5.14 11.59
N ARG A 32 1.48 -3.88 11.88
CA ARG A 32 0.62 -2.99 12.69
C ARG A 32 -0.58 -2.45 11.91
N CYS A 33 -0.44 -2.31 10.60
CA CYS A 33 -1.50 -1.82 9.72
C CYS A 33 -2.23 -2.98 9.04
N LYS A 34 -1.61 -4.16 8.94
CA LYS A 34 -2.20 -5.33 8.32
C LYS A 34 -3.47 -5.78 9.04
N GLY A 35 -4.53 -6.06 8.28
CA GLY A 35 -5.84 -6.48 8.76
C GLY A 35 -6.65 -5.36 9.43
N THR A 36 -6.16 -4.13 9.46
CA THR A 36 -6.86 -3.01 10.13
C THR A 36 -7.86 -2.32 9.18
N GLU A 37 -8.85 -1.63 9.75
CA GLU A 37 -9.76 -0.79 8.96
C GLU A 37 -9.03 0.32 8.20
N ASN A 38 -7.91 0.81 8.73
CA ASN A 38 -7.08 1.81 8.05
C ASN A 38 -6.45 1.26 6.78
N GLU A 39 -6.01 -0.01 6.76
CA GLU A 39 -5.51 -0.63 5.53
C GLU A 39 -6.59 -0.69 4.47
N LYS A 40 -7.80 -1.17 4.83
CA LYS A 40 -8.93 -1.27 3.90
C LYS A 40 -9.29 0.09 3.30
N LYS A 41 -9.45 1.12 4.14
CA LYS A 41 -9.74 2.48 3.67
C LYS A 41 -8.66 2.99 2.73
N LYS A 42 -7.37 2.79 3.06
CA LYS A 42 -6.27 3.24 2.20
C LYS A 42 -6.24 2.49 0.87
N VAL A 43 -6.53 1.19 0.88
CA VAL A 43 -6.65 0.34 -0.31
C VAL A 43 -7.76 0.87 -1.22
N GLU A 44 -8.94 1.11 -0.67
CA GLU A 44 -10.08 1.67 -1.41
C GLU A 44 -9.76 3.04 -2.00
N GLU A 45 -9.21 3.97 -1.21
CA GLU A 45 -8.78 5.30 -1.70
C GLU A 45 -7.76 5.21 -2.84
N TYR A 46 -6.82 4.26 -2.75
CA TYR A 46 -5.78 4.09 -3.76
C TYR A 46 -6.33 3.43 -5.03
N LEU A 47 -7.21 2.44 -4.91
CA LEU A 47 -7.89 1.82 -6.04
C LEU A 47 -8.81 2.81 -6.76
N ASP A 48 -9.52 3.65 -6.02
CA ASP A 48 -10.36 4.73 -6.55
C ASP A 48 -9.51 5.76 -7.30
N SER A 49 -8.39 6.19 -6.72
CA SER A 49 -7.45 7.10 -7.38
C SER A 49 -6.77 6.49 -8.61
N LEU A 50 -6.50 5.18 -8.61
CA LEU A 50 -5.98 4.48 -9.79
C LEU A 50 -7.05 4.34 -10.88
N ALA A 51 -8.31 4.16 -10.51
CA ALA A 51 -9.42 4.09 -11.45
C ALA A 51 -9.68 5.45 -12.12
N ASP A 52 -9.59 6.55 -11.36
CA ASP A 52 -9.69 7.92 -11.89
C ASP A 52 -8.48 8.27 -12.79
N GLY A 53 -7.28 7.77 -12.44
CA GLY A 53 -6.06 7.89 -13.23
C GLY A 53 -6.02 7.02 -14.51
N LEU A 54 -6.97 6.11 -14.72
CA LEU A 54 -7.12 5.34 -15.97
C LEU A 54 -7.77 6.19 -17.10
N VAL A 55 -7.87 7.50 -16.93
CA VAL A 55 -7.94 8.46 -18.04
C VAL A 55 -6.53 8.99 -18.33
N CYS A 56 -5.54 8.08 -18.44
CA CYS A 56 -4.36 8.39 -19.23
C CYS A 56 -4.81 8.38 -20.69
N GLY A 57 -5.43 9.48 -21.13
CA GLY A 57 -5.63 9.77 -22.53
C GLY A 57 -4.28 9.69 -23.21
N CYS A 58 -4.03 8.57 -23.89
CA CYS A 58 -3.08 8.54 -24.98
C CYS A 58 -3.62 9.53 -26.03
N ILE A 59 -3.14 10.77 -25.98
CA ILE A 59 -3.19 11.70 -27.11
C ILE A 59 -1.83 11.71 -27.77
#